data_AF-A0A399F7K7-F1
#
_entry.id   AF-A0A399F7K7-F1
#
_cell.length_a   1.000
_cell.length_b   1.000
_cell.length_c   1.000
_cell.angle_alpha   90.00
_cell.angle_beta   90.00
_cell.angle_gamma   90.00
#
_symmetry.space_group_name_H-M   'P 1'
#
loop_
_entity.id
_entity.type
_entity.pdbx_description
1 polymer ?
#
loop_
_entity_poly.entity_id
_entity_poly.type
_entity_poly.pdbx_seq_one_letter_code
_entity_poly.pdbx_strand_id
1 'polypeptide(L)' 'MKPFWKILGGIALVGVSVTTAILALAGWLRLIQTAPAQSWLVFALGLLLSTAAALWGVWMLIGVFRDKEESHPASSKD' A
#
# COMPACT_ATOMS: atom_id res chain seq x y z
N MET A 1 -18.20 -1.18 16.35
CA MET A 1 -18.26 -1.38 14.88
C MET A 1 -17.26 -0.54 14.07
N LYS A 2 -16.35 0.23 14.70
CA LYS A 2 -15.40 1.15 14.02
C LYS A 2 -14.11 0.53 13.43
N PRO A 3 -13.59 -0.66 13.83
CA PRO A 3 -12.31 -1.15 13.30
C PRO A 3 -12.43 -1.86 11.94
N PHE A 4 -13.60 -2.41 11.61
CA PHE A 4 -13.80 -3.25 10.42
C PHE A 4 -13.61 -2.48 9.10
N TRP A 5 -14.13 -1.24 9.04
CA TRP A 5 -13.99 -0.37 7.87
C TRP A 5 -12.53 0.06 7.60
N LYS A 6 -11.72 0.19 8.66
CA LYS A 6 -10.28 0.53 8.51
C LYS A 6 -9.49 -0.64 7.95
N ILE A 7 -9.79 -1.86 8.40
CA ILE A 7 -9.18 -3.09 7.88
C ILE A 7 -9.60 -3.31 6.42
N LEU A 8 -10.88 -3.15 6.10
CA LEU A 8 -11.39 -3.28 4.75
C LEU A 8 -10.77 -2.23 3.80
N GLY A 9 -10.56 -1.00 4.28
CA GLY A 9 -9.84 0.04 3.54
C GLY A 9 -8.37 -0.32 3.29
N GLY A 10 -7.68 -0.89 4.27
CA GLY A 10 -6.30 -1.38 4.11
C GLY A 10 -6.19 -2.52 3.09
N ILE A 11 -7.09 -3.51 3.17
CA ILE A 11 -7.12 -4.64 2.22
C ILE A 11 -7.45 -4.15 0.81
N ALA A 12 -8.40 -3.22 0.67
CA ALA A 12 -8.71 -2.61 -0.62
C ALA A 12 -7.50 -1.86 -1.20
N LEU A 13 -6.75 -1.13 -0.37
CA LEU A 13 -5.54 -0.42 -0.80
C LEU A 13 -4.46 -1.39 -1.29
N VAL A 14 -4.25 -2.50 -0.58
CA VAL A 14 -3.32 -3.56 -0.98
C VAL A 14 -3.79 -4.20 -2.29
N GLY A 15 -5.07 -4.52 -2.41
CA GLY A 15 -5.67 -5.08 -3.63
C GLY A 15 -5.45 -4.18 -4.84
N VAL A 16 -5.73 -2.88 -4.71
CA VAL A 16 -5.48 -1.89 -5.77
C VAL A 16 -3.99 -1.83 -6.11
N SER A 17 -3.10 -1.82 -5.12
CA SER A 17 -1.65 -1.80 -5.36
C SER A 17 -1.18 -3.02 -6.17
N VAL A 18 -1.67 -4.22 -5.83
CA VAL A 18 -1.36 -5.45 -6.55
C VAL A 18 -1.93 -5.42 -7.96
N THR A 19 -3.18 -5.00 -8.14
CA THR A 19 -3.80 -4.89 -9.48
C THR A 19 -3.07 -3.87 -10.35
N THR A 20 -2.68 -2.72 -9.78
CA THR A 20 -1.87 -1.71 -10.48
C THR A 20 -0.49 -2.24 -10.86
N ALA A 21 0.16 -3.02 -9.99
CA ALA A 21 1.44 -3.66 -10.31
C ALA A 21 1.30 -4.66 -11.47
N ILE A 22 0.25 -5.47 -11.49
CA ILE A 22 -0.03 -6.42 -12.58
C ILE A 22 -0.31 -5.69 -13.90
N LEU A 23 -1.14 -4.64 -13.88
CA LEU A 23 -1.40 -3.79 -15.05
C LEU A 23 -0.14 -3.10 -15.57
N ALA A 24 0.70 -2.60 -14.65
CA ALA A 24 1.98 -2.01 -14.99
C ALA A 24 2.92 -3.04 -15.63
N LEU A 25 3.00 -4.27 -15.10
CA LEU A 25 3.75 -5.37 -15.71
C LEU A 25 3.23 -5.73 -17.11
N ALA A 26 1.91 -5.82 -17.27
CA ALA A 26 1.28 -6.13 -18.56
C ALA A 26 1.56 -5.05 -19.62
N GLY A 27 1.50 -3.78 -19.22
CA GLY A 27 1.90 -2.65 -20.07
C GLY A 27 3.40 -2.67 -20.38
N TRP A 28 4.23 -3.03 -19.40
CA TRP A 28 5.68 -3.15 -19.54
C TRP A 28 6.09 -4.21 -20.56
N LEU A 29 5.49 -5.40 -20.50
CA LEU A 29 5.73 -6.49 -21.44
C LEU A 29 5.40 -6.08 -22.88
N ARG A 30 4.33 -5.30 -23.06
CA ARG A 30 3.93 -4.80 -24.37
C ARG A 30 4.91 -3.73 -24.88
N LEU A 31 5.39 -2.87 -23.99
CA LEU A 31 6.30 -1.77 -24.34
C LEU A 31 7.75 -2.23 -24.55
N ILE A 32 8.17 -3.33 -23.92
CA ILE A 32 9.53 -3.87 -24.08
C ILE A 32 9.82 -4.31 -25.51
N GLN A 33 8.78 -4.72 -26.25
CA GLN A 33 8.92 -5.11 -27.65
C GLN A 33 9.09 -3.91 -28.59
N THR A 34 8.63 -2.72 -28.19
CA THR A 34 8.69 -1.51 -29.03
C THR A 34 9.79 -0.53 -28.60
N ALA A 35 10.07 -0.41 -27.30
CA ALA A 35 11.01 0.56 -26.73
C ALA A 35 11.54 0.08 -25.36
N PRO A 36 12.60 -0.75 -25.32
CA PRO A 36 13.07 -1.40 -24.09
C PRO A 36 13.68 -0.45 -23.05
N ALA A 37 14.20 0.70 -23.45
CA ALA A 37 14.74 1.68 -22.49
C ALA A 37 13.65 2.50 -21.79
N GLN A 38 12.58 2.86 -22.52
CA GLN A 38 11.46 3.63 -21.97
C GLN A 38 10.55 2.78 -21.09
N SER A 39 10.45 1.48 -21.36
CA SER A 39 9.68 0.58 -20.49
C SER A 39 10.23 0.67 -19.06
N TRP A 40 11.54 0.51 -18.84
CA TRP A 40 12.16 0.54 -17.51
C TRP A 40 11.77 1.76 -16.67
N LEU A 41 11.61 2.93 -17.29
CA LEU A 41 11.12 4.14 -16.62
C LEU A 41 9.69 3.99 -16.13
N VAL A 42 8.78 3.45 -16.94
CA VAL A 42 7.37 3.23 -16.57
C VAL A 42 7.25 2.23 -15.42
N PHE A 43 8.09 1.19 -15.41
CA PHE A 43 8.13 0.22 -14.33
C PHE A 43 8.68 0.81 -13.03
N ALA A 44 9.80 1.53 -13.10
CA ALA A 44 10.37 2.22 -11.96
C ALA A 44 9.37 3.23 -11.37
N LEU A 45 8.66 3.97 -12.21
CA LEU A 45 7.64 4.93 -11.77
C LEU A 45 6.45 4.23 -11.08
N GLY A 46 5.94 3.15 -11.66
CA GLY A 46 4.83 2.38 -11.10
C GLY A 46 5.20 1.72 -9.76
N LEU A 47 6.43 1.22 -9.66
CA LEU A 47 6.95 0.57 -8.45
C LEU A 47 7.23 1.60 -7.35
N LEU A 48 7.74 2.78 -7.70
CA LEU A 48 7.90 3.90 -6.76
C LEU A 48 6.54 4.35 -6.20
N LEU A 49 5.53 4.48 -7.07
CA LEU A 49 4.18 4.88 -6.68
C LEU A 49 3.50 3.83 -5.78
N SER A 50 3.65 2.55 -6.13
CA SER A 50 3.17 1.42 -5.31
C SER A 50 3.85 1.38 -3.94
N THR A 51 5.16 1.63 -3.89
CA THR A 51 5.95 1.67 -2.65
C THR A 51 5.51 2.84 -1.75
N ALA A 52 5.30 4.02 -2.34
CA ALA A 52 4.82 5.19 -1.62
C ALA A 52 3.41 4.95 -1.02
N ALA A 53 2.51 4.34 -1.79
CA ALA A 53 1.17 3.99 -1.32
C ALA A 53 1.21 2.94 -0.19
N ALA A 54 2.08 1.93 -0.29
CA ALA A 54 2.27 0.94 0.75
C ALA A 54 2.83 1.56 2.05
N LEU A 55 3.85 2.41 1.94
CA LEU A 55 4.43 3.14 3.09
C LEU A 55 3.39 4.04 3.77
N TRP A 56 2.56 4.74 2.98
CA TRP A 56 1.46 5.54 3.51
C TRP A 56 0.44 4.69 4.26
N GLY A 57 0.09 3.52 3.71
CA GLY A 57 -0.79 2.55 4.36
C GLY A 57 -0.22 2.06 5.70
N VAL A 58 1.07 1.73 5.74
CA VAL A 58 1.77 1.31 6.98
C VAL A 58 1.80 2.44 8.00
N TRP A 59 2.07 3.68 7.57
CA TRP A 59 2.13 4.84 8.47
C TRP A 59 0.78 5.14 9.12
N MET A 60 -0.30 5.05 8.33
CA MET A 60 -1.68 5.13 8.84
C MET A 60 -1.99 4.00 9.82
N LEU A 61 -1.51 2.78 9.55
CA LEU A 61 -1.73 1.63 10.44
C LEU A 61 -0.99 1.80 11.78
N ILE A 62 0.26 2.27 11.77
CA ILE A 62 1.05 2.56 12.97
C ILE A 62 0.37 3.62 13.85
N GLY A 63 -0.16 4.69 13.26
CA GLY A 63 -0.90 5.71 14.02
C GLY A 63 -2.13 5.12 14.74
N VAL A 64 -2.83 4.19 14.09
CA VAL A 64 -3.99 3.50 14.69
C VAL A 64 -3.58 2.57 15.84
N PHE A 65 -2.45 1.89 15.73
CA PHE A 65 -1.93 1.05 16.82
C PHE A 65 -1.46 1.89 18.00
N ARG A 66 -0.81 3.03 17.76
CA ARG A 66 -0.38 3.96 18.81
C ARG A 66 -1.58 4.57 19.57
N ASP A 67 -2.61 5.02 18.85
CA ASP A 67 -3.86 5.52 19.48
C ASP A 67 -4.56 4.43 20.30
N LYS A 68 -4.40 3.15 19.92
CA LYS A 68 -4.95 2.00 20.65
C LYS A 68 -4.18 1.71 21.94
N GLU A 69 -2.85 1.82 21.93
CA GLU A 69 -2.01 1.70 23.13
C GLU A 69 -2.28 2.83 24.15
N GLU A 70 -2.46 4.07 23.68
CA GLU A 70 -2.79 5.23 24.52
C GLU A 70 -4.22 5.21 25.07
N SER A 71 -5.12 4.42 24.49
CA SER A 71 -6.47 4.17 25.04
C SER A 71 -6.54 3.03 26.06
N HIS A 72 -5.42 2.32 26.28
CA HIS A 72 -5.28 1.25 27.28
C HIS A 72 -4.01 1.38 28.17
N PRO A 73 -3.58 2.58 28.63
CA PRO A 73 -2.58 2.66 29.67
C PRO A 73 -3.25 2.24 30.98
N ALA A 74 -2.80 1.10 31.52
CA ALA A 74 -3.11 0.61 32.86
C ALA A 74 -4.54 0.06 33.09
N SER A 75 -4.72 -1.23 32.82
CA SER A 75 -5.27 -2.12 33.86
C SER A 75 -4.10 -2.54 34.77
N SER A 76 -3.53 -1.56 35.48
CA SER A 76 -2.56 -1.75 36.55
C SER A 76 -3.02 -0.88 37.70
N LYS A 77 -4.00 -1.41 38.44
CA LYS A 77 -4.38 -1.13 39.83
C LYS A 77 -5.83 -1.60 40.02
N ASP A 78 -5.98 -2.87 40.37
CA ASP A 78 -6.60 -3.36 41.62
C ASP A 78 -6.81 -4.87 41.54
#